data_AF-A0A0C6FGW1-F1
#
_entry.id   AF-A0A0C6FGW1-F1
#
_cell.length_a   1.000
_cell.length_b   1.000
_cell.length_c   1.000
_cell.angle_alpha   90.00
_cell.angle_beta   90.00
_cell.angle_gamma   90.00
#
_symmetry.space_group_name_H-M   'P 1'
#
loop_
_entity.id
_entity.type
_entity.pdbx_description
1 polymer ?
#
loop_
_entity_poly.entity_id
_entity_poly.type
_entity_poly.pdbx_seq_one_letter_code
_entity_poly.pdbx_strand_id
1 'polypeptide(L)'
;MTRPPLLLPAWLLVAACVLPAAAVAAPVRPAPASQAKDSGGKEETVEQALCRLIEGAAQSKGLPVAFLTRLIWRESSFRPGVVSPAGAQGVAQFMPGTAQERGLADPFDPEQAIPAAARFLLDLRARFGNLGLAAAAYNGGPGRVSSWLAGTGGLPAETRAYVAAITGRSAEDWAAAAKADTKGDLAEPEGTTCLQVTASLRIRGRTETFFAGAAATLAPWGVQLAGNFSKSIALASFGRARDRYAAILGDVRPMVIGTRLRHRGTRAFYRIRVPAETRPGAEALCNRIRGVGGACLVLKT
;
A
#
# COMPACT_ATOMS: atom_id res chain seq x y z
N MET A 1 -13.84 -12.01 86.34
CA MET A 1 -12.95 -12.50 85.28
C MET A 1 -11.78 -11.52 85.14
N THR A 2 -10.57 -12.03 85.41
CA THR A 2 -9.19 -11.58 85.03
C THR A 2 -9.00 -10.13 84.55
N ARG A 3 -8.09 -9.29 85.05
CA ARG A 3 -7.01 -9.32 86.06
C ARG A 3 -6.66 -7.82 86.35
N PRO A 4 -6.08 -7.47 87.51
CA PRO A 4 -5.70 -6.09 87.89
C PRO A 4 -4.20 -5.85 87.56
N PRO A 5 -3.46 -4.99 88.29
CA PRO A 5 -3.33 -3.53 88.24
C PRO A 5 -1.89 -3.13 87.77
N LEU A 6 -1.54 -1.84 87.71
CA LEU A 6 -0.44 -1.26 88.53
C LEU A 6 -0.01 0.15 88.08
N LEU A 7 0.28 0.91 89.12
CA LEU A 7 0.63 2.30 89.24
C LEU A 7 2.14 2.58 89.02
N LEU A 8 2.41 3.80 88.51
CA LEU A 8 3.48 4.75 88.92
C LEU A 8 4.95 4.46 88.45
N PRO A 9 5.90 5.42 88.61
CA PRO A 9 6.09 6.61 87.76
C PRO A 9 7.59 6.80 87.39
N ALA A 10 7.95 8.00 86.92
CA ALA A 10 9.20 8.71 87.20
C ALA A 10 10.26 8.93 86.09
N TRP A 11 10.42 10.22 85.76
CA TRP A 11 11.67 11.00 85.67
C TRP A 11 12.83 10.47 84.81
N LEU A 12 13.17 11.21 83.72
CA LEU A 12 14.41 12.00 83.56
C LEU A 12 14.68 12.34 82.09
N LEU A 13 14.73 13.64 81.82
CA LEU A 13 15.36 14.23 80.64
C LEU A 13 16.88 14.01 80.71
N VAL A 14 17.46 13.39 79.69
CA VAL A 14 18.87 13.59 79.33
C VAL A 14 18.96 13.73 77.82
N ALA A 15 19.24 14.96 77.37
CA ALA A 15 19.63 15.26 76.01
C ALA A 15 21.06 14.75 75.77
N ALA A 16 21.23 13.79 74.87
CA ALA A 16 22.53 13.38 74.36
C ALA A 16 22.64 13.80 72.89
N CYS A 17 23.43 14.83 72.66
CA CYS A 17 23.83 15.33 71.35
C CYS A 17 24.73 14.26 70.69
N VAL A 18 24.24 13.58 69.67
CA VAL A 18 25.04 12.66 68.84
C VAL A 18 25.27 13.32 67.48
N LEU A 19 26.52 13.71 67.25
CA LEU A 19 27.03 14.22 65.98
C LEU A 19 26.85 13.17 64.86
N PRO A 20 26.49 13.55 63.63
CA PRO A 20 26.47 12.60 62.53
C PRO A 20 27.91 12.28 62.12
N ALA A 21 28.26 10.99 62.16
CA ALA A 21 29.49 10.48 61.60
C ALA A 21 29.46 10.67 60.08
N ALA A 22 30.40 11.48 59.56
CA ALA A 22 30.64 11.59 58.13
C ALA A 22 31.19 10.25 57.60
N ALA A 23 30.35 9.50 56.90
CA ALA A 23 30.80 8.36 56.13
C ALA A 23 31.59 8.87 54.91
N VAL A 24 32.91 8.66 54.95
CA VAL A 24 33.83 8.91 53.84
C VAL A 24 33.46 7.98 52.69
N ALA A 25 32.83 8.54 51.65
CA ALA A 25 32.57 7.80 50.41
C ALA A 25 33.90 7.49 49.71
N ALA A 26 34.22 6.21 49.55
CA ALA A 26 35.34 5.77 48.73
C ALA A 26 35.11 6.16 47.26
N PRO A 27 36.14 6.58 46.50
CA PRO A 27 35.98 6.91 45.10
C PRO A 27 35.66 5.64 44.31
N VAL A 28 34.45 5.58 43.75
CA VAL A 28 34.07 4.57 42.76
C VAL A 28 34.96 4.78 41.54
N ARG A 29 35.90 3.85 41.29
CA ARG A 29 36.68 3.85 40.05
C ARG A 29 35.70 3.61 38.90
N PRO A 30 35.67 4.45 37.85
CA PRO A 30 34.88 4.15 36.67
C PRO A 30 35.42 2.85 36.05
N ALA A 31 34.52 1.89 35.83
CA ALA A 31 34.84 0.70 35.04
C ALA A 31 35.35 1.15 33.66
N PRO A 32 36.36 0.48 33.08
CA PRO A 32 36.83 0.84 31.75
C PRO A 32 35.66 0.70 30.78
N ALA A 33 35.37 1.78 30.05
CA ALA A 33 34.43 1.77 28.95
C ALA A 33 34.84 0.62 28.00
N SER A 34 33.99 -0.40 27.92
CA SER A 34 34.10 -1.42 26.89
C SER A 34 34.03 -0.67 25.56
N GLN A 35 35.17 -0.59 24.88
CA GLN A 35 35.21 -0.15 23.50
C GLN A 35 34.41 -1.18 22.70
N ALA A 36 33.17 -0.81 22.38
CA ALA A 36 32.41 -1.50 21.35
C ALA A 36 33.28 -1.49 20.10
N LYS A 37 33.76 -2.68 19.73
CA LYS A 37 34.43 -2.89 18.45
C LYS A 37 33.47 -2.45 17.36
N ASP A 38 33.86 -1.41 16.65
CA ASP A 38 33.29 -1.00 15.37
C ASP A 38 33.50 -2.15 14.37
N SER A 39 32.52 -3.04 14.31
CA SER A 39 32.35 -3.94 13.18
C SER A 39 31.53 -3.19 12.14
N GLY A 40 32.21 -2.71 11.10
CA GLY A 40 31.65 -2.03 9.93
C GLY A 40 30.62 -2.83 9.13
N GLY A 41 29.47 -3.11 9.73
CA GLY A 41 28.27 -3.58 9.08
C GLY A 41 27.51 -2.39 8.51
N LYS A 42 27.15 -2.45 7.22
CA LYS A 42 26.20 -1.49 6.65
C LYS A 42 24.91 -1.53 7.48
N GLU A 43 24.59 -0.44 8.18
CA GLU A 43 23.32 -0.33 8.91
C GLU A 43 22.15 -0.60 7.95
N GLU A 44 21.26 -1.52 8.32
CA GLU A 44 20.04 -1.81 7.56
C GLU A 44 19.16 -0.57 7.55
N THR A 45 18.75 -0.11 6.36
CA THR A 45 17.81 1.01 6.24
C THR A 45 16.43 0.61 6.77
N VAL A 46 15.65 1.59 7.25
CA VAL A 46 14.26 1.36 7.68
C VAL A 46 13.43 0.66 6.61
N GLU A 47 13.65 0.99 5.33
CA GLU A 47 12.96 0.33 4.21
C GLU A 47 13.33 -1.14 4.07
N GLN A 48 14.63 -1.48 4.23
CA GLN A 48 15.09 -2.87 4.20
C GLN A 48 14.50 -3.67 5.36
N ALA A 49 14.48 -3.10 6.57
CA ALA A 49 13.88 -3.72 7.74
C ALA A 49 12.37 -3.97 7.55
N LEU A 50 11.62 -2.97 7.07
CA LEU A 50 10.20 -3.13 6.76
C LEU A 50 9.96 -4.17 5.66
N CYS A 51 10.78 -4.18 4.61
CA CYS A 51 10.66 -5.17 3.55
C CYS A 51 10.92 -6.59 4.03
N ARG A 52 11.89 -6.80 4.92
CA ARG A 52 12.15 -8.09 5.58
C ARG A 52 10.93 -8.55 6.39
N LEU A 53 10.29 -7.66 7.15
CA LEU A 53 9.06 -7.97 7.88
C LEU A 53 7.90 -8.33 6.94
N ILE A 54 7.72 -7.57 5.85
CA ILE A 54 6.69 -7.82 4.84
C ILE A 54 6.89 -9.17 4.16
N GLU A 55 8.11 -9.47 3.72
CA GLU A 55 8.44 -10.74 3.05
C GLU A 55 8.22 -11.92 3.99
N GLY A 56 8.71 -11.85 5.23
CA GLY A 56 8.49 -12.89 6.24
C GLY A 56 7.00 -13.09 6.56
N ALA A 57 6.25 -12.01 6.75
CA ALA A 57 4.81 -12.08 7.01
C ALA A 57 4.04 -12.66 5.82
N ALA A 58 4.36 -12.24 4.59
CA ALA A 58 3.74 -12.75 3.38
C ALA A 58 4.00 -14.24 3.20
N GLN A 59 5.25 -14.68 3.34
CA GLN A 59 5.64 -16.08 3.23
C GLN A 59 4.95 -16.94 4.29
N SER A 60 4.90 -16.48 5.55
CA SER A 60 4.26 -17.23 6.65
C SER A 60 2.75 -17.44 6.47
N LYS A 61 2.10 -16.63 5.62
CA LYS A 61 0.65 -16.68 5.35
C LYS A 61 0.30 -17.07 3.92
N GLY A 62 1.29 -17.45 3.11
CA GLY A 62 1.07 -17.79 1.70
C GLY A 62 0.43 -16.64 0.91
N LEU A 63 0.79 -15.39 1.24
CA LEU A 63 0.38 -14.20 0.51
C LEU A 63 1.45 -13.86 -0.54
N PRO A 64 1.06 -13.36 -1.73
CA PRO A 64 2.03 -12.82 -2.67
C PRO A 64 2.76 -11.61 -2.07
N VAL A 65 4.09 -11.59 -2.17
CA VAL A 65 4.93 -10.52 -1.58
C VAL A 65 4.58 -9.16 -2.17
N ALA A 66 4.34 -9.05 -3.47
CA ALA A 66 4.02 -7.76 -4.08
C ALA A 66 2.62 -7.29 -3.72
N PHE A 67 1.69 -8.20 -3.44
CA PHE A 67 0.37 -7.86 -2.90
C PHE A 67 0.49 -7.19 -1.53
N LEU A 68 1.14 -7.84 -0.56
CA LEU A 68 1.28 -7.28 0.79
C LEU A 68 2.12 -6.00 0.77
N THR A 69 3.19 -5.96 -0.03
CA THR A 69 4.02 -4.76 -0.21
C THR A 69 3.19 -3.57 -0.72
N ARG A 70 2.39 -3.76 -1.78
CA ARG A 70 1.54 -2.69 -2.33
C ARG A 70 0.49 -2.24 -1.34
N LEU A 71 -0.05 -3.15 -0.54
CA LEU A 71 -1.02 -2.84 0.50
C LEU A 71 -0.40 -1.96 1.59
N ILE A 72 0.69 -2.40 2.22
CA ILE A 72 1.37 -1.64 3.27
C ILE A 72 1.89 -0.29 2.74
N TRP A 73 2.37 -0.25 1.50
CA TRP A 73 2.72 1.00 0.83
C TRP A 73 1.52 1.93 0.65
N ARG A 74 0.36 1.37 0.28
CA ARG A 74 -0.87 2.15 0.08
C ARG A 74 -1.40 2.75 1.39
N GLU A 75 -1.21 2.04 2.50
CA GLU A 75 -1.65 2.49 3.82
C GLU A 75 -0.84 3.68 4.32
N SER A 76 0.48 3.56 4.37
CA SER A 76 1.32 4.56 5.06
C SER A 76 2.46 5.12 4.21
N SER A 77 2.72 4.54 3.04
CA SER A 77 3.98 4.70 2.29
C SER A 77 5.19 4.36 3.16
N PHE A 78 5.08 3.28 3.93
CA PHE A 78 6.11 2.76 4.85
C PHE A 78 6.47 3.71 5.99
N ARG A 79 5.51 4.54 6.43
CA ARG A 79 5.71 5.45 7.57
C ARG A 79 5.06 4.85 8.82
N PRO A 80 5.83 4.36 9.80
CA PRO A 80 5.27 3.66 10.95
C PRO A 80 4.62 4.58 11.98
N GLY A 81 4.94 5.87 12.01
CA GLY A 81 4.43 6.83 12.99
C GLY A 81 3.21 7.64 12.56
N VAL A 82 2.49 7.26 11.50
CA VAL A 82 1.40 8.09 10.94
C VAL A 82 0.03 7.70 11.48
N VAL A 83 -0.81 8.71 11.67
CA VAL A 83 -2.23 8.55 12.00
C VAL A 83 -3.06 9.21 10.90
N SER A 84 -4.07 8.51 10.37
CA SER A 84 -4.98 9.10 9.39
C SER A 84 -5.96 10.08 10.05
N PRO A 85 -6.61 10.97 9.29
CA PRO A 85 -7.68 11.82 9.83
C PRO A 85 -8.85 11.04 10.46
N ALA A 86 -9.07 9.79 10.03
CA ALA A 86 -10.08 8.89 10.58
C ALA A 86 -9.60 8.14 11.84
N GLY A 87 -8.32 8.25 12.19
CA GLY A 87 -7.72 7.60 13.37
C GLY A 87 -7.04 6.26 13.08
N ALA A 88 -6.79 5.90 11.82
CA ALA A 88 -6.05 4.69 11.47
C ALA A 88 -4.56 4.84 11.83
N GLN A 89 -3.95 3.82 12.44
CA GLN A 89 -2.66 3.93 13.12
C GLN A 89 -1.58 3.06 12.47
N GLY A 90 -0.39 3.65 12.33
CA GLY A 90 0.84 2.94 12.05
C GLY A 90 1.06 2.53 10.61
N VAL A 91 2.08 1.69 10.39
CA VAL A 91 2.53 1.30 9.04
C VAL A 91 1.44 0.56 8.23
N ALA A 92 0.56 -0.16 8.93
CA ALA A 92 -0.54 -0.93 8.35
C ALA A 92 -1.92 -0.26 8.53
N GLN A 93 -1.97 0.94 9.12
CA GLN A 93 -3.20 1.73 9.29
C GLN A 93 -4.37 0.96 9.93
N PHE A 94 -4.12 0.27 11.04
CA PHE A 94 -5.21 -0.35 11.80
C PHE A 94 -6.09 0.73 12.44
N MET A 95 -7.40 0.59 12.30
CA MET A 95 -8.35 1.34 13.14
C MET A 95 -8.24 0.85 14.60
N PRO A 96 -8.40 1.70 15.62
CA PRO A 96 -8.19 1.31 17.02
C PRO A 96 -9.02 0.09 17.46
N GLY A 97 -10.30 0.04 17.07
CA GLY A 97 -11.17 -1.13 17.35
C GLY A 97 -10.66 -2.40 16.68
N THR A 98 -10.22 -2.31 15.43
CA THR A 98 -9.62 -3.45 14.71
C THR A 98 -8.28 -3.85 15.34
N ALA A 99 -7.45 -2.90 15.78
CA ALA A 99 -6.19 -3.22 16.47
C ALA A 99 -6.43 -4.05 17.73
N GLN A 100 -7.45 -3.66 18.52
CA GLN A 100 -7.88 -4.41 19.71
C GLN A 100 -8.40 -5.82 19.35
N GLU A 101 -9.31 -5.92 18.37
CA GLU A 101 -9.83 -7.21 17.89
C GLU A 101 -8.73 -8.14 17.36
N ARG A 102 -7.65 -7.57 16.83
CA ARG A 102 -6.50 -8.31 16.29
C ARG A 102 -5.40 -8.56 17.33
N GLY A 103 -5.56 -8.06 18.55
CA GLY A 103 -4.63 -8.26 19.66
C GLY A 103 -3.30 -7.52 19.50
N LEU A 104 -3.27 -6.36 18.85
CA LEU A 104 -2.07 -5.53 18.81
C LEU A 104 -1.95 -4.74 20.12
N ALA A 105 -0.79 -4.85 20.77
CA ALA A 105 -0.46 -4.00 21.92
C ALA A 105 -0.05 -2.59 21.46
N ASP A 106 0.72 -2.53 20.36
CA ASP A 106 1.08 -1.28 19.71
C ASP A 106 0.87 -1.37 18.18
N PRO A 107 -0.12 -0.64 17.61
CA PRO A 107 -0.33 -0.60 16.17
C PRO A 107 0.72 0.24 15.40
N PHE A 108 1.54 1.04 16.09
CA PHE A 108 2.64 1.80 15.48
C PHE A 108 3.91 0.96 15.29
N ASP A 109 4.07 -0.12 16.06
CA ASP A 109 5.18 -1.06 15.94
C ASP A 109 5.05 -1.93 14.68
N PRO A 110 5.94 -1.80 13.68
CA PRO A 110 5.89 -2.59 12.45
C PRO A 110 6.06 -4.09 12.68
N GLU A 111 6.80 -4.50 13.70
CA GLU A 111 7.03 -5.92 14.02
C GLU A 111 5.74 -6.61 14.49
N GLN A 112 4.84 -5.84 15.12
CA GLN A 112 3.50 -6.31 15.49
C GLN A 112 2.49 -6.12 14.35
N ALA A 113 2.49 -4.93 13.73
CA ALA A 113 1.45 -4.53 12.79
C ALA A 113 1.50 -5.29 11.46
N ILE A 114 2.68 -5.52 10.88
CA ILE A 114 2.79 -6.17 9.56
C ILE A 114 2.35 -7.65 9.60
N PRO A 115 2.81 -8.48 10.56
CA PRO A 115 2.29 -9.84 10.70
C PRO A 115 0.80 -9.89 11.02
N ALA A 116 0.28 -8.95 11.81
CA ALA A 116 -1.14 -8.86 12.10
C ALA A 116 -1.96 -8.50 10.85
N ALA A 117 -1.46 -7.60 10.00
CA ALA A 117 -2.09 -7.26 8.72
C ALA A 117 -2.16 -8.46 7.79
N ALA A 118 -1.07 -9.23 7.67
CA ALA A 118 -1.05 -10.47 6.88
C ALA A 118 -2.07 -11.51 7.39
N ARG A 119 -2.17 -11.68 8.72
CA ARG A 119 -3.16 -12.57 9.35
C ARG A 119 -4.59 -12.11 9.08
N PHE A 120 -4.85 -10.81 9.21
CA PHE A 120 -6.16 -10.24 8.95
C PHE A 120 -6.56 -10.41 7.48
N LEU A 121 -5.65 -10.20 6.54
CA LEU A 121 -5.89 -10.44 5.12
C LEU A 121 -6.22 -11.89 4.80
N LEU A 122 -5.62 -12.85 5.51
CA LEU A 122 -5.96 -14.28 5.36
C LEU A 122 -7.40 -14.56 5.83
N ASP A 123 -7.80 -14.01 6.99
CA ASP A 123 -9.17 -14.14 7.50
C ASP A 123 -10.19 -13.52 6.52
N LEU A 124 -9.86 -12.35 5.96
CA LEU A 124 -10.69 -11.69 4.97
C LEU A 124 -10.76 -12.48 3.66
N ARG A 125 -9.64 -13.06 3.20
CA ARG A 125 -9.62 -13.94 2.02
C ARG A 125 -10.46 -15.18 2.26
N ALA A 126 -10.40 -15.79 3.44
CA ALA A 126 -11.25 -16.93 3.79
C ALA A 126 -12.74 -16.55 3.77
N ARG A 127 -13.09 -15.36 4.27
CA ARG A 127 -14.47 -14.87 4.31
C ARG A 127 -15.02 -14.50 2.93
N PHE A 128 -14.21 -13.88 2.07
CA PHE A 128 -14.66 -13.32 0.79
C PHE A 128 -14.19 -14.10 -0.45
N GLY A 129 -13.41 -15.16 -0.26
CA GLY A 129 -13.00 -16.11 -1.30
C GLY A 129 -11.74 -15.75 -2.08
N ASN A 130 -11.33 -14.48 -2.15
CA ASN A 130 -10.14 -14.07 -2.90
C ASN A 130 -9.45 -12.80 -2.33
N LEU A 131 -8.20 -12.57 -2.76
CA LEU A 131 -7.37 -11.45 -2.29
C LEU A 131 -7.88 -10.07 -2.70
N GLY A 132 -8.60 -9.95 -3.82
CA GLY A 132 -9.17 -8.67 -4.24
C GLY A 132 -10.31 -8.19 -3.35
N LEU A 133 -11.21 -9.10 -2.99
CA LEU A 133 -12.27 -8.80 -2.02
C LEU A 133 -11.72 -8.69 -0.60
N ALA A 134 -10.65 -9.41 -0.26
CA ALA A 134 -9.93 -9.20 0.99
C ALA A 134 -9.35 -7.77 1.09
N ALA A 135 -8.70 -7.27 0.04
CA ALA A 135 -8.21 -5.90 -0.01
C ALA A 135 -9.36 -4.88 0.07
N ALA A 136 -10.50 -5.15 -0.57
CA ALA A 136 -11.68 -4.31 -0.46
C ALA A 136 -12.18 -4.23 0.99
N ALA A 137 -12.22 -5.36 1.70
CA ALA A 137 -12.69 -5.45 3.07
C ALA A 137 -11.69 -4.85 4.08
N TYR A 138 -10.40 -4.93 3.79
CA TYR A 138 -9.35 -4.31 4.60
C TYR A 138 -9.52 -2.79 4.65
N ASN A 139 -9.72 -2.15 3.49
CA ASN A 139 -9.90 -0.70 3.40
C ASN A 139 -11.35 -0.22 3.70
N GLY A 140 -12.35 -0.89 3.13
CA GLY A 140 -13.75 -0.44 3.20
C GLY A 140 -14.54 -0.99 4.40
N GLY A 141 -13.97 -1.95 5.11
CA GLY A 141 -14.62 -2.69 6.19
C GLY A 141 -15.39 -3.93 5.70
N PRO A 142 -15.33 -5.07 6.41
CA PRO A 142 -15.99 -6.31 6.00
C PRO A 142 -17.52 -6.18 5.86
N GLY A 143 -18.17 -5.47 6.78
CA GLY A 143 -19.62 -5.27 6.74
C GLY A 143 -20.07 -4.56 5.47
N ARG A 144 -19.35 -3.51 5.06
CA ARG A 144 -19.64 -2.76 3.84
C ARG A 144 -19.46 -3.60 2.58
N VAL A 145 -18.40 -4.41 2.52
CA VAL A 145 -18.19 -5.34 1.39
C VAL A 145 -19.28 -6.40 1.35
N SER A 146 -19.71 -6.94 2.49
CA SER A 146 -20.85 -7.87 2.56
C SER A 146 -22.14 -7.23 2.03
N SER A 147 -22.50 -6.01 2.45
CA SER A 147 -23.69 -5.30 1.95
C SER A 147 -23.60 -5.00 0.46
N TRP A 148 -22.42 -4.61 -0.04
CA TRP A 148 -22.21 -4.36 -1.46
C TRP A 148 -22.37 -5.63 -2.30
N LEU A 149 -21.80 -6.75 -1.89
CA LEU A 149 -21.94 -8.03 -2.58
C LEU A 149 -23.39 -8.54 -2.58
N ALA A 150 -24.15 -8.26 -1.51
CA ALA A 150 -25.56 -8.58 -1.37
C ALA A 150 -26.50 -7.62 -2.15
N GLY A 151 -25.97 -6.55 -2.75
CA GLY A 151 -26.78 -5.54 -3.45
C GLY A 151 -27.60 -4.62 -2.54
N THR A 152 -27.38 -4.67 -1.22
CA THR A 152 -28.07 -3.83 -0.23
C THR A 152 -27.30 -2.57 0.13
N GLY A 153 -26.11 -2.36 -0.45
CA GLY A 153 -25.29 -1.17 -0.26
C GLY A 153 -24.31 -0.93 -1.41
N GLY A 154 -23.55 0.16 -1.31
CA GLY A 154 -22.53 0.54 -2.29
C GLY A 154 -21.10 0.37 -1.77
N LEU A 155 -20.16 0.11 -2.69
CA LEU A 155 -18.73 0.19 -2.42
C LEU A 155 -18.19 1.59 -2.81
N PRO A 156 -17.54 2.34 -1.89
CA PRO A 156 -16.99 3.67 -2.15
C PRO A 156 -15.96 3.69 -3.28
N ALA A 157 -15.88 4.81 -4.00
CA ALA A 157 -14.90 5.01 -5.06
C ALA A 157 -13.46 4.89 -4.55
N GLU A 158 -13.19 5.30 -3.31
CA GLU A 158 -11.91 5.13 -2.65
C GLU A 158 -11.51 3.65 -2.54
N THR A 159 -12.40 2.81 -2.01
CA THR A 159 -12.15 1.37 -1.88
C THR A 159 -11.99 0.68 -3.23
N ARG A 160 -12.77 1.08 -4.25
CA ARG A 160 -12.58 0.58 -5.63
C ARG A 160 -11.19 0.94 -6.17
N ALA A 161 -10.76 2.18 -5.95
CA ALA A 161 -9.43 2.64 -6.37
C ALA A 161 -8.30 1.95 -5.60
N TYR A 162 -8.52 1.66 -4.32
CA TYR A 162 -7.61 0.92 -3.44
C TYR A 162 -7.38 -0.50 -3.97
N VAL A 163 -8.46 -1.25 -4.27
CA VAL A 163 -8.38 -2.60 -4.87
C VAL A 163 -7.64 -2.57 -6.20
N ALA A 164 -7.95 -1.62 -7.07
CA ALA A 164 -7.29 -1.49 -8.36
C ALA A 164 -5.78 -1.19 -8.22
N ALA A 165 -5.38 -0.37 -7.25
CA ALA A 165 -3.97 -0.08 -7.01
C ALA A 165 -3.19 -1.33 -6.52
N ILE A 166 -3.82 -2.16 -5.70
CA ILE A 166 -3.19 -3.32 -5.06
C ILE A 166 -3.32 -4.61 -5.88
N THR A 167 -4.24 -4.68 -6.85
CA THR A 167 -4.47 -5.93 -7.59
C THR A 167 -4.35 -5.76 -9.11
N GLY A 168 -4.40 -4.54 -9.61
CA GLY A 168 -4.47 -4.26 -11.05
C GLY A 168 -5.83 -4.57 -11.68
N ARG A 169 -6.81 -5.03 -10.91
CA ARG A 169 -8.18 -5.38 -11.36
C ARG A 169 -9.22 -4.58 -10.57
N SER A 170 -10.41 -4.38 -11.15
CA SER A 170 -11.49 -3.69 -10.44
C SER A 170 -12.09 -4.57 -9.33
N ALA A 171 -12.71 -3.95 -8.33
CA ALA A 171 -13.42 -4.70 -7.29
C ALA A 171 -14.57 -5.54 -7.89
N GLU A 172 -15.22 -5.02 -8.93
CA GLU A 172 -16.28 -5.66 -9.68
C GLU A 172 -15.79 -6.93 -10.39
N ASP A 173 -14.60 -6.90 -11.01
CA ASP A 173 -14.00 -8.09 -11.64
C ASP A 173 -13.73 -9.18 -10.59
N TRP A 174 -13.31 -8.79 -9.39
CA TRP A 174 -13.09 -9.71 -8.27
C TRP A 174 -14.39 -10.28 -7.72
N ALA A 175 -15.44 -9.47 -7.62
CA ALA A 175 -16.78 -9.91 -7.23
C ALA A 175 -17.40 -10.85 -8.27
N ALA A 176 -17.23 -10.57 -9.56
CA ALA A 176 -17.69 -11.42 -10.64
C ALA A 176 -16.96 -12.78 -10.63
N ALA A 177 -15.64 -12.79 -10.43
CA ALA A 177 -14.86 -14.01 -10.32
C ALA A 177 -15.28 -14.87 -9.10
N ALA A 178 -15.58 -14.23 -7.96
CA ALA A 178 -16.08 -14.92 -6.77
C ALA A 178 -17.44 -15.60 -7.02
N LYS A 179 -18.35 -14.95 -7.78
CA LYS A 179 -19.65 -15.53 -8.14
C LYS A 179 -19.52 -16.71 -9.10
N ALA A 180 -18.53 -16.69 -9.98
CA ALA A 180 -18.25 -17.76 -10.92
C ALA A 180 -17.52 -18.96 -10.29
N ASP A 181 -17.40 -19.00 -8.95
CA ASP A 181 -16.59 -19.96 -8.16
C ASP A 181 -15.17 -20.17 -8.72
N THR A 182 -14.66 -19.15 -9.41
CA THR A 182 -13.31 -19.18 -9.96
C THR A 182 -12.39 -18.71 -8.84
N LYS A 183 -11.75 -19.66 -8.15
CA LYS A 183 -10.63 -19.40 -7.23
C LYS A 183 -9.39 -18.93 -8.00
N GLY A 184 -9.50 -17.80 -8.69
CA GLY A 184 -8.37 -17.14 -9.31
C GLY A 184 -7.72 -16.25 -8.27
N ASP A 185 -6.64 -16.70 -7.62
CA ASP A 185 -5.83 -15.82 -6.80
C ASP A 185 -4.95 -14.90 -7.66
N LEU A 186 -4.35 -13.91 -7.02
CA LEU A 186 -3.36 -13.04 -7.66
C LEU A 186 -2.14 -13.86 -8.07
N ALA A 187 -1.94 -14.03 -9.38
CA ALA A 187 -0.70 -14.53 -9.94
C ALA A 187 0.33 -13.41 -9.98
N GLU A 188 1.46 -13.60 -9.31
CA GLU A 188 2.62 -12.71 -9.34
C GLU A 188 3.86 -13.49 -9.78
N PRO A 189 4.84 -12.84 -10.46
CA PRO A 189 6.08 -13.50 -10.81
C PRO A 189 6.77 -14.06 -9.56
N GLU A 190 7.21 -15.31 -9.62
CA GLU A 190 7.98 -15.93 -8.55
C GLU A 190 9.27 -15.14 -8.28
N GLY A 191 9.68 -15.08 -7.01
CA GLY A 191 10.89 -14.35 -6.59
C GLY A 191 10.76 -12.83 -6.56
N THR A 192 9.56 -12.27 -6.73
CA THR A 192 9.33 -10.82 -6.58
C THR A 192 9.63 -10.37 -5.13
N THR A 193 10.55 -9.42 -4.96
CA THR A 193 10.92 -8.88 -3.63
C THR A 193 10.19 -7.59 -3.29
N CYS A 194 10.06 -7.29 -2.01
CA CYS A 194 9.44 -6.05 -1.53
C CYS A 194 10.19 -4.80 -2.03
N LEU A 195 11.52 -4.83 -2.07
CA LEU A 195 12.33 -3.71 -2.56
C LEU A 195 12.10 -3.44 -4.05
N GLN A 196 12.01 -4.48 -4.89
CA GLN A 196 11.69 -4.33 -6.32
C GLN A 196 10.32 -3.68 -6.52
N VAL A 197 9.33 -4.13 -5.76
CA VAL A 197 7.96 -3.61 -5.82
C VAL A 197 7.94 -2.15 -5.37
N THR A 198 8.59 -1.84 -4.25
CA THR A 198 8.68 -0.48 -3.68
C THR A 198 9.36 0.49 -4.65
N ALA A 199 10.46 0.08 -5.29
CA ALA A 199 11.13 0.86 -6.33
C ALA A 199 10.18 1.20 -7.50
N SER A 200 9.37 0.23 -7.94
CA SER A 200 8.38 0.44 -9.02
C SER A 200 7.27 1.42 -8.62
N LEU A 201 6.83 1.38 -7.35
CA LEU A 201 5.77 2.26 -6.83
C LEU A 201 6.24 3.71 -6.73
N ARG A 202 7.51 3.94 -6.39
CA ARG A 202 8.12 5.29 -6.38
C ARG A 202 8.22 5.91 -7.78
N ILE A 203 8.52 5.09 -8.80
CA ILE A 203 8.55 5.56 -10.20
C ILE A 203 7.14 5.95 -10.65
N ARG A 204 6.14 5.10 -10.37
CA ARG A 204 4.73 5.37 -10.71
C ARG A 204 4.15 6.56 -9.95
N GLY A 205 4.60 6.81 -8.71
CA GLY A 205 4.22 7.99 -7.94
C GLY A 205 4.67 9.33 -8.56
N ARG A 206 5.70 9.32 -9.41
CA ARG A 206 6.17 10.50 -10.16
C ARG A 206 5.36 10.76 -11.44
N THR A 207 4.78 9.71 -12.04
CA THR A 207 3.95 9.80 -13.26
C THR A 207 2.96 8.63 -13.26
N GLU A 208 1.72 8.81 -12.74
CA GLU A 208 0.75 7.70 -12.66
C GLU A 208 0.13 7.38 -14.03
N THR A 209 0.91 6.77 -14.92
CA THR A 209 0.47 6.22 -16.21
C THR A 209 0.17 4.72 -16.03
N PHE A 210 -1.04 4.26 -16.37
CA PHE A 210 -1.46 2.85 -16.27
C PHE A 210 -2.15 2.38 -17.55
N PHE A 211 -1.91 1.13 -17.98
CA PHE A 211 -2.53 0.56 -19.17
C PHE A 211 -3.85 -0.12 -18.78
N ALA A 212 -4.95 0.27 -19.42
CA ALA A 212 -6.30 -0.14 -19.03
C ALA A 212 -6.88 -1.26 -19.93
N GLY A 213 -6.04 -2.10 -20.55
CA GLY A 213 -6.47 -3.18 -21.43
C GLY A 213 -5.53 -4.40 -21.37
N ALA A 214 -6.11 -5.60 -21.42
CA ALA A 214 -5.48 -6.86 -21.04
C ALA A 214 -4.54 -7.50 -22.08
N ALA A 215 -4.35 -6.94 -23.28
CA ALA A 215 -3.50 -7.54 -24.30
C ALA A 215 -3.10 -6.56 -25.43
N ALA A 216 -2.85 -5.29 -25.10
CA ALA A 216 -2.30 -4.36 -26.07
C ALA A 216 -0.78 -4.54 -26.11
N THR A 217 -0.22 -4.78 -27.30
CA THR A 217 1.23 -4.78 -27.52
C THR A 217 1.77 -3.44 -27.03
N LEU A 218 2.44 -3.45 -25.87
CA LEU A 218 3.07 -2.26 -25.32
C LEU A 218 4.25 -1.92 -26.22
N ALA A 219 4.18 -0.76 -26.87
CA ALA A 219 5.28 -0.23 -27.67
C ALA A 219 5.86 1.03 -27.01
N PRO A 220 7.18 1.25 -27.06
CA PRO A 220 7.85 2.36 -26.39
C PRO A 220 7.45 3.75 -26.90
N TRP A 221 6.89 3.82 -28.11
CA TRP A 221 6.29 5.03 -28.68
C TRP A 221 4.83 4.80 -29.06
N GLY A 222 4.07 5.88 -29.19
CA GLY A 222 2.74 5.80 -29.74
C GLY A 222 2.23 7.11 -30.32
N VAL A 223 1.33 6.98 -31.29
CA VAL A 223 0.61 8.10 -31.90
C VAL A 223 -0.73 8.25 -31.20
N GLN A 224 -0.87 9.29 -30.38
CA GLN A 224 -2.10 9.59 -29.66
C GLN A 224 -3.12 10.24 -30.58
N LEU A 225 -4.29 9.61 -30.68
CA LEU A 225 -5.40 10.05 -31.54
C LEU A 225 -6.65 10.44 -30.76
N ALA A 226 -6.77 9.98 -29.52
CA ALA A 226 -7.88 10.35 -28.65
C ALA A 226 -7.44 10.47 -27.19
N GLY A 227 -8.15 11.30 -26.44
CA GLY A 227 -8.01 11.37 -24.99
C GLY A 227 -9.26 11.95 -24.33
N ASN A 228 -9.63 11.42 -23.17
CA ASN A 228 -10.79 11.89 -22.41
C ASN A 228 -10.72 11.43 -20.94
N PHE A 229 -11.42 12.13 -20.04
CA PHE A 229 -11.57 11.71 -18.64
C PHE A 229 -12.52 10.50 -18.46
N SER A 230 -13.28 10.12 -19.49
CA SER A 230 -14.06 8.88 -19.55
C SER A 230 -13.43 7.88 -20.51
N LYS A 231 -13.21 6.64 -20.04
CA LYS A 231 -12.65 5.55 -20.85
C LYS A 231 -13.53 5.25 -22.07
N SER A 232 -14.85 5.19 -21.90
CA SER A 232 -15.79 4.89 -22.99
C SER A 232 -15.80 5.99 -24.06
N ILE A 233 -15.77 7.26 -23.64
CA ILE A 233 -15.71 8.40 -24.57
C ILE A 233 -14.37 8.43 -25.32
N ALA A 234 -13.26 8.13 -24.63
CA ALA A 234 -11.94 8.05 -25.26
C ALA A 234 -11.92 6.93 -26.33
N LEU A 235 -12.45 5.75 -26.01
CA LEU A 235 -12.56 4.63 -26.95
C LEU A 235 -13.50 4.93 -28.13
N ALA A 236 -14.66 5.52 -27.89
CA ALA A 236 -15.58 5.91 -28.97
C ALA A 236 -14.95 6.97 -29.90
N SER A 237 -14.18 7.90 -29.34
CA SER A 237 -13.43 8.90 -30.13
C SER A 237 -12.33 8.26 -30.96
N PHE A 238 -11.64 7.26 -30.41
CA PHE A 238 -10.68 6.46 -31.17
C PHE A 238 -11.35 5.64 -32.27
N GLY A 239 -12.52 5.02 -32.00
CA GLY A 239 -13.30 4.30 -33.02
C GLY A 239 -13.59 5.17 -34.23
N ARG A 240 -14.11 6.39 -34.01
CA ARG A 240 -14.33 7.36 -35.10
C ARG A 240 -13.06 7.73 -35.86
N ALA A 241 -11.93 7.88 -35.16
CA ALA A 241 -10.64 8.16 -35.79
C ALA A 241 -10.13 6.97 -36.61
N ARG A 242 -10.28 5.74 -36.09
CA ARG A 242 -9.94 4.50 -36.78
C ARG A 242 -10.74 4.37 -38.07
N ASP A 243 -12.04 4.58 -38.01
CA ASP A 243 -12.92 4.45 -39.16
C ASP A 243 -12.60 5.52 -40.22
N ARG A 244 -12.31 6.76 -39.79
CA ARG A 244 -11.88 7.85 -40.69
C ARG A 244 -10.54 7.58 -41.37
N TYR A 245 -9.58 7.00 -40.65
CA TYR A 245 -8.22 6.77 -41.14
C TYR A 245 -7.96 5.28 -41.40
N ALA A 246 -8.99 4.51 -41.75
CA ALA A 246 -8.90 3.05 -41.89
C ALA A 246 -7.80 2.62 -42.89
N ALA A 247 -7.63 3.37 -43.99
CA ALA A 247 -6.57 3.13 -44.97
C ALA A 247 -5.14 3.35 -44.43
N ILE A 248 -4.98 4.12 -43.35
CA ILE A 248 -3.68 4.43 -42.73
C ILE A 248 -3.42 3.56 -41.50
N LEU A 249 -4.47 3.27 -40.72
CA LEU A 249 -4.40 2.60 -39.42
C LEU A 249 -4.63 1.09 -39.50
N GLY A 250 -5.33 0.60 -40.51
CA GLY A 250 -5.69 -0.81 -40.63
C GLY A 250 -6.42 -1.35 -39.39
N ASP A 251 -6.16 -2.61 -39.04
CA ASP A 251 -6.73 -3.27 -37.85
C ASP A 251 -5.84 -3.14 -36.60
N VAL A 252 -5.18 -1.98 -36.44
CA VAL A 252 -4.25 -1.79 -35.32
C VAL A 252 -4.99 -1.74 -33.98
N ARG A 253 -4.58 -2.61 -33.06
CA ARG A 253 -5.08 -2.59 -31.68
C ARG A 253 -4.48 -1.40 -30.92
N PRO A 254 -5.29 -0.55 -30.28
CA PRO A 254 -4.76 0.61 -29.56
C PRO A 254 -4.20 0.24 -28.19
N MET A 255 -3.22 1.01 -27.74
CA MET A 255 -2.84 1.12 -26.33
C MET A 255 -3.78 2.09 -25.63
N VAL A 256 -4.41 1.64 -24.54
CA VAL A 256 -5.29 2.46 -23.70
C VAL A 256 -4.54 2.84 -22.44
N ILE A 257 -4.16 4.11 -22.32
CA ILE A 257 -3.28 4.63 -21.28
C ILE A 257 -4.07 5.58 -20.37
N GLY A 258 -4.45 5.13 -19.19
CA GLY A 258 -4.99 5.96 -18.13
C GLY A 258 -3.89 6.74 -17.42
N THR A 259 -4.13 8.00 -17.05
CA THR A 259 -3.18 8.77 -16.25
C THR A 259 -3.87 9.56 -15.17
N ARG A 260 -3.45 9.39 -13.92
CA ARG A 260 -3.95 10.23 -12.83
C ARG A 260 -3.02 11.43 -12.67
N LEU A 261 -3.51 12.58 -13.13
CA LEU A 261 -2.80 13.85 -12.97
C LEU A 261 -3.18 14.45 -11.63
N ARG A 262 -2.42 14.13 -10.57
CA ARG A 262 -2.74 14.55 -9.18
C ARG A 262 -2.94 16.08 -9.02
N HIS A 263 -2.30 16.89 -9.86
CA HIS A 263 -2.48 18.36 -9.89
C HIS A 263 -3.76 18.84 -10.61
N ARG A 264 -4.47 17.98 -11.34
CA ARG A 264 -5.69 18.30 -12.10
C ARG A 264 -6.91 17.48 -11.64
N GLY A 265 -6.86 16.93 -10.43
CA GLY A 265 -7.93 16.16 -9.81
C GLY A 265 -7.67 14.66 -9.72
N THR A 266 -8.65 13.92 -9.20
CA THR A 266 -8.54 12.47 -8.91
C THR A 266 -8.98 11.58 -10.09
N ARG A 267 -9.61 12.17 -11.10
CA ARG A 267 -10.13 11.45 -12.27
C ARG A 267 -8.98 11.05 -13.20
N ALA A 268 -9.00 9.80 -13.63
CA ALA A 268 -8.05 9.33 -14.64
C ALA A 268 -8.34 10.00 -15.99
N PHE A 269 -7.30 10.47 -16.67
CA PHE A 269 -7.34 10.90 -18.06
C PHE A 269 -6.87 9.75 -18.95
N TYR A 270 -7.78 9.18 -19.74
CA TYR A 270 -7.49 8.09 -20.66
C TYR A 270 -6.99 8.64 -21.99
N ARG A 271 -5.89 8.11 -22.50
CA ARG A 271 -5.24 8.44 -23.77
C ARG A 271 -5.19 7.18 -24.61
N ILE A 272 -5.66 7.26 -25.85
CA ILE A 272 -5.68 6.12 -26.78
C ILE A 272 -4.59 6.36 -27.82
N ARG A 273 -3.64 5.42 -27.92
CA ARG A 273 -2.49 5.52 -28.81
C ARG A 273 -2.41 4.33 -29.74
N VAL A 274 -1.97 4.57 -30.97
CA VAL A 274 -1.52 3.53 -31.88
C VAL A 274 -0.07 3.18 -31.53
N PRO A 275 0.28 1.90 -31.26
CA PRO A 275 1.64 1.51 -30.89
C PRO A 275 2.65 1.72 -32.01
N ALA A 276 3.89 2.06 -31.64
CA ALA A 276 5.04 2.16 -32.55
C ALA A 276 6.35 1.80 -31.82
N GLU A 277 7.18 0.97 -32.43
CA GLU A 277 8.45 0.52 -31.84
C GLU A 277 9.51 1.63 -31.77
N THR A 278 9.45 2.59 -32.69
CA THR A 278 10.45 3.64 -32.80
C THR A 278 9.80 5.00 -32.97
N ARG A 279 10.50 6.05 -32.51
CA ARG A 279 10.08 7.44 -32.72
C ARG A 279 9.89 7.78 -34.20
N PRO A 280 10.83 7.45 -35.11
CA PRO A 280 10.64 7.74 -36.53
C PRO A 280 9.44 7.00 -37.13
N GLY A 281 9.16 5.77 -36.70
CA GLY A 281 7.96 5.03 -37.12
C GLY A 281 6.66 5.72 -36.68
N ALA A 282 6.62 6.23 -35.44
CA ALA A 282 5.49 7.00 -34.93
C ALA A 282 5.32 8.35 -35.65
N GLU A 283 6.42 9.05 -35.94
CA GLU A 283 6.42 10.31 -36.69
C GLU A 283 5.93 10.10 -38.13
N ALA A 284 6.41 9.07 -38.83
CA ALA A 284 5.95 8.73 -40.16
C ALA A 284 4.44 8.43 -40.19
N LEU A 285 3.93 7.68 -39.20
CA LEU A 285 2.50 7.42 -39.06
C LEU A 285 1.70 8.70 -38.81
N CYS A 286 2.14 9.54 -37.87
CA CYS A 286 1.47 10.80 -37.56
C CYS A 286 1.49 11.78 -38.77
N ASN A 287 2.56 11.80 -39.55
CA ASN A 287 2.66 12.60 -40.77
C ASN A 287 1.66 12.15 -41.84
N ARG A 288 1.44 10.85 -42.02
CA ARG A 288 0.38 10.35 -42.93
C ARG A 288 -1.00 10.80 -42.50
N ILE A 289 -1.29 10.76 -41.19
CA ILE A 289 -2.58 11.22 -40.63
C ILE A 289 -2.75 12.73 -40.84
N ARG A 290 -1.71 13.53 -40.61
CA ARG A 290 -1.72 14.98 -40.88
C ARG A 290 -1.90 15.30 -42.36
N GLY A 291 -1.32 14.49 -43.25
CA GLY A 291 -1.43 14.62 -44.70
C GLY A 291 -2.87 14.51 -45.21
N VAL A 292 -3.75 13.82 -44.48
CA VAL A 292 -5.20 13.73 -44.77
C VAL A 292 -6.05 14.65 -43.87
N GLY A 293 -5.44 15.69 -43.28
CA GLY A 293 -6.12 16.69 -42.44
C GLY A 293 -6.40 16.24 -41.00
N GLY A 294 -5.80 15.13 -40.55
CA GLY A 294 -5.96 14.62 -39.19
C GLY A 294 -5.03 15.26 -38.16
N ALA A 295 -5.38 15.13 -36.87
CA ALA A 295 -4.56 15.57 -35.75
C ALA A 295 -3.98 14.38 -34.98
N CYS A 296 -2.72 14.48 -34.57
CA CYS A 296 -2.03 13.45 -33.82
C CYS A 296 -0.84 14.02 -33.03
N LEU A 297 -0.49 13.34 -31.95
CA LEU A 297 0.68 13.62 -31.12
C LEU A 297 1.56 12.37 -31.01
N VAL A 298 2.85 12.50 -31.30
CA VAL A 298 3.83 11.44 -31.06
C VAL A 298 4.36 11.58 -29.65
N LEU A 299 4.19 10.54 -28.84
CA LEU A 299 4.59 10.57 -27.44
C LEU A 299 5.28 9.25 -27.07
N LYS A 300 6.25 9.35 -26.16
CA LYS A 300 6.81 8.19 -25.48
C LYS A 300 5.74 7.60 -24.55
N THR A 301 5.64 6.27 -24.57
CA THR A 301 4.65 5.49 -23.81
C THR A 301 4.94 5.50 -22.31
#